data_AF-A0A328CB64-F1
#
_entry.id   AF-A0A328CB64-F1
#
_cell.length_a   1.000
_cell.length_b   1.000
_cell.length_c   1.000
_cell.angle_alpha   90.00
_cell.angle_beta   90.00
_cell.angle_gamma   90.00
#
_symmetry.space_group_name_H-M   'P 1'
#
loop_
_entity.id
_entity.type
_entity.pdbx_description
1 polymer ?
#
loop_
_entity_poly.entity_id
_entity_poly.type
_entity_poly.pdbx_seq_one_letter_code
_entity_poly.pdbx_strand_id
1 'polypeptide(L)'
;MGERALLVFPTPQLLCPAGLTMQVVLATPLSLRLDAIHPGGSAHLIEFPAPRTSPGLYGPVDSGQICTSFRAPVSAPDEPDALHSHPICALELAVEPSEGDTLSQARLWATLPLTVTNTTPEPREVSKIMLPTASLELYRHPTRDEIWTSTVHMRLLGPNEAEVAIEDGPAGGEAIAHSGRPAQTHEPRRAYTFLHAYRAKTGLEHGF
;
A
#
# COMPACT_ATOMS: atom_id res chain seq x y z
N MET A 1 -2.93 -13.92 -14.01
CA MET A 1 -1.88 -14.00 -12.97
C MET A 1 -2.59 -13.93 -11.62
N GLY A 2 -2.24 -14.79 -10.66
CA GLY A 2 -2.82 -14.71 -9.31
C GLY A 2 -2.50 -13.36 -8.67
N GLU A 3 -3.46 -12.77 -7.99
CA GLU A 3 -3.28 -11.49 -7.29
C GLU A 3 -2.23 -11.65 -6.19
N ARG A 4 -1.17 -10.83 -6.24
CA ARG A 4 -0.10 -10.81 -5.25
C ARG A 4 -0.52 -9.91 -4.08
N ALA A 5 -0.16 -10.28 -2.86
CA ALA A 5 -0.29 -9.36 -1.73
C ALA A 5 0.80 -8.27 -1.81
N LEU A 6 0.50 -7.12 -1.23
CA LEU A 6 1.40 -6.01 -1.06
C LEU A 6 2.02 -6.08 0.32
N LEU A 7 3.33 -5.93 0.40
CA LEU A 7 4.09 -5.95 1.63
C LEU A 7 4.76 -4.59 1.86
N VAL A 8 4.34 -3.94 2.93
CA VAL A 8 4.79 -2.60 3.29
C VAL A 8 5.73 -2.70 4.48
N PHE A 9 6.90 -2.08 4.37
CA PHE A 9 7.85 -1.92 5.47
C PHE A 9 7.88 -0.44 5.89
N PRO A 10 7.18 -0.05 6.97
CA PRO A 10 7.17 1.33 7.44
C PRO A 10 8.58 1.82 7.80
N THR A 11 8.86 3.09 7.48
CA THR A 11 10.13 3.76 7.75
C THR A 11 9.86 5.19 8.29
N PRO A 12 10.15 5.46 9.59
CA PRO A 12 10.59 4.49 10.60
C PRO A 12 9.51 3.44 10.92
N GLN A 13 9.89 2.37 11.63
CA GLN A 13 8.93 1.35 12.07
C GLN A 13 7.90 1.97 13.02
N LEU A 14 6.66 1.50 12.97
CA LEU A 14 5.60 2.07 13.81
C LEU A 14 5.67 1.45 15.20
N LEU A 15 5.76 2.27 16.24
CA LEU A 15 5.63 1.82 17.62
C LEU A 15 4.20 2.10 18.10
N CYS A 16 3.40 1.06 18.28
CA CYS A 16 2.03 1.17 18.78
C CYS A 16 1.96 0.83 20.28
N PRO A 17 1.67 1.79 21.17
CA PRO A 17 1.60 1.54 22.61
C PRO A 17 0.48 0.55 22.98
N ALA A 18 0.61 -0.10 24.14
CA ALA A 18 -0.37 -1.06 24.64
C ALA A 18 -1.77 -0.43 24.79
N GLY A 19 -2.80 -1.11 24.28
CA GLY A 19 -4.19 -0.68 24.41
C GLY A 19 -4.56 0.59 23.66
N LEU A 20 -3.66 1.18 22.86
CA LEU A 20 -3.90 2.42 22.14
C LEU A 20 -4.15 2.19 20.64
N THR A 21 -4.75 3.21 20.04
CA THR A 21 -4.93 3.32 18.59
C THR A 21 -4.12 4.50 18.07
N MET A 22 -3.47 4.30 16.93
CA MET A 22 -2.71 5.33 16.22
C MET A 22 -3.24 5.45 14.80
N GLN A 23 -3.19 6.66 14.27
CA GLN A 23 -3.47 6.92 12.87
C GLN A 23 -2.18 7.43 12.23
N VAL A 24 -1.86 6.91 11.06
CA VAL A 24 -0.72 7.32 10.25
C VAL A 24 -1.10 7.24 8.78
N VAL A 25 -0.29 7.86 7.93
CA VAL A 25 -0.40 7.70 6.48
C VAL A 25 0.91 7.13 5.93
N LEU A 26 0.79 6.26 4.93
CA LEU A 26 1.90 5.60 4.26
C LEU A 26 1.90 5.97 2.78
N ALA A 27 3.05 6.30 2.21
CA ALA A 27 3.15 6.40 0.75
C ALA A 27 3.21 4.99 0.13
N THR A 28 2.30 4.69 -0.80
CA THR A 28 2.19 3.40 -1.51
C THR A 28 2.52 3.59 -2.99
N PRO A 29 3.46 2.83 -3.58
CA PRO A 29 3.89 3.06 -4.95
C PRO A 29 2.84 2.54 -5.94
N LEU A 30 2.66 3.27 -7.04
CA LEU A 30 1.75 2.92 -8.13
C LEU A 30 2.54 2.53 -9.37
N SER A 31 2.09 1.51 -10.09
CA SER A 31 2.50 1.27 -11.48
C SER A 31 1.48 1.90 -12.41
N LEU A 32 1.93 2.61 -13.44
CA LEU A 32 1.06 3.19 -14.46
C LEU A 32 1.12 2.36 -15.73
N ARG A 33 -0.03 1.87 -16.20
CA ARG A 33 -0.16 1.17 -17.48
C ARG A 33 -1.07 1.96 -18.40
N LEU A 34 -0.59 2.28 -19.60
CA LEU A 34 -1.36 2.94 -20.64
C LEU A 34 -1.71 1.93 -21.73
N ASP A 35 -3.00 1.79 -22.01
CA ASP A 35 -3.54 0.93 -23.06
C ASP A 35 -4.44 1.76 -24.00
N ALA A 36 -4.33 1.53 -25.31
CA ALA A 36 -5.25 2.07 -26.32
C ALA A 36 -6.50 1.20 -26.43
N ILE A 37 -7.67 1.81 -26.29
CA ILE A 37 -8.97 1.14 -26.45
C ILE A 37 -9.40 1.26 -27.92
N HIS A 38 -9.71 0.13 -28.56
CA HIS A 38 -10.20 0.07 -29.95
C HIS A 38 -11.37 -0.93 -30.05
N PRO A 39 -12.21 -0.89 -31.11
CA PRO A 39 -13.38 -1.77 -31.23
C PRO A 39 -13.07 -3.28 -31.16
N GLY A 40 -11.82 -3.68 -31.43
CA GLY A 40 -11.35 -5.07 -31.35
C GLY A 40 -10.76 -5.48 -30.00
N GLY A 41 -10.66 -4.57 -29.02
CA GLY A 41 -10.12 -4.86 -27.68
C GLY A 41 -9.26 -3.73 -27.10
N SER A 42 -8.32 -4.07 -26.21
CA SER A 42 -7.30 -3.15 -25.72
C SER A 42 -5.92 -3.54 -26.24
N ALA A 43 -5.14 -2.54 -26.66
CA ALA A 43 -3.76 -2.71 -27.10
C ALA A 43 -2.83 -1.99 -26.12
N HIS A 44 -1.88 -2.69 -25.54
CA HIS A 44 -0.93 -2.10 -24.61
C HIS A 44 0.01 -1.11 -25.31
N LEU A 45 0.20 0.08 -24.73
CA LEU A 45 1.08 1.10 -25.27
C LEU A 45 2.39 1.20 -24.49
N ILE A 46 2.30 1.43 -23.18
CA ILE A 46 3.47 1.64 -22.32
C ILE A 46 3.15 1.32 -20.86
N GLU A 47 4.15 0.83 -20.13
CA GLU A 47 4.09 0.57 -18.70
C GLU A 47 5.23 1.31 -17.97
N PHE A 48 4.86 2.05 -16.94
CA PHE A 48 5.78 2.63 -15.98
C PHE A 48 5.70 1.82 -14.68
N PRO A 49 6.76 1.08 -14.31
CA PRO A 49 6.72 0.24 -13.12
C PRO A 49 6.67 1.08 -11.84
N ALA A 50 6.13 0.46 -10.79
CA ALA A 50 6.10 1.05 -9.46
C ALA A 50 7.52 1.35 -8.94
N PRO A 51 7.79 2.55 -8.39
CA PRO A 51 9.12 2.89 -7.90
C PRO A 51 9.59 1.93 -6.79
N ARG A 52 10.81 1.39 -6.92
CA ARG A 52 11.54 0.65 -5.86
C ARG A 52 10.74 -0.49 -5.20
N THR A 53 10.03 -1.28 -6.00
CA THR A 53 9.37 -2.51 -5.53
C THR A 53 10.23 -3.74 -5.80
N SER A 54 10.14 -4.76 -4.94
CA SER A 54 10.80 -6.06 -5.15
C SER A 54 9.86 -7.22 -4.84
N PRO A 55 9.84 -8.28 -5.67
CA PRO A 55 9.08 -9.49 -5.37
C PRO A 55 9.76 -10.31 -4.27
N GLY A 56 8.97 -10.99 -3.44
CA GLY A 56 9.47 -11.93 -2.44
C GLY A 56 8.43 -12.98 -2.05
N LEU A 57 8.90 -14.13 -1.53
CA LEU A 57 8.05 -15.17 -0.95
C LEU A 57 7.87 -14.91 0.55
N TYR A 58 6.61 -14.87 0.99
CA TYR A 58 6.24 -14.60 2.38
C TYR A 58 5.12 -15.53 2.86
N GLY A 59 4.95 -15.56 4.18
CA GLY A 59 4.06 -16.50 4.88
C GLY A 59 4.80 -17.78 5.27
N PRO A 60 4.16 -18.68 6.01
CA PRO A 60 4.75 -19.98 6.29
C PRO A 60 5.04 -20.74 4.98
N VAL A 61 6.05 -21.63 4.98
CA VAL A 61 6.57 -22.27 3.75
C VAL A 61 5.48 -23.01 2.97
N ASP A 62 4.47 -23.50 3.69
CA ASP A 62 3.25 -24.14 3.18
C ASP A 62 2.32 -23.17 2.44
N SER A 63 2.28 -21.88 2.79
CA SER A 63 1.44 -20.90 2.09
C SER A 63 2.07 -20.29 0.85
N GLY A 64 3.40 -20.31 0.71
CA GLY A 64 4.12 -19.97 -0.54
C GLY A 64 3.72 -18.64 -1.20
N GLN A 65 3.29 -17.64 -0.42
CA GLN A 65 2.63 -16.47 -0.97
C GLN A 65 3.65 -15.51 -1.58
N ILE A 66 3.55 -15.27 -2.89
CA ILE A 66 4.38 -14.28 -3.56
C ILE A 66 3.78 -12.89 -3.30
N CYS A 67 4.57 -12.01 -2.72
CA CYS A 67 4.21 -10.62 -2.45
C CYS A 67 5.10 -9.67 -3.24
N THR A 68 4.57 -8.49 -3.56
CA THR A 68 5.36 -7.33 -3.98
C THR A 68 5.66 -6.50 -2.74
N SER A 69 6.91 -6.12 -2.53
CA SER A 69 7.34 -5.44 -1.30
C SER A 69 8.03 -4.10 -1.56
N PHE A 70 7.90 -3.16 -0.61
CA PHE A 70 8.54 -1.86 -0.67
C PHE A 70 8.67 -1.23 0.72
N ARG A 71 9.54 -0.21 0.83
CA ARG A 71 9.66 0.62 2.05
C ARG A 71 8.78 1.85 1.93
N ALA A 72 7.94 2.09 2.93
CA ALA A 72 7.02 3.22 2.96
C ALA A 72 7.48 4.26 3.98
N PRO A 73 7.70 5.52 3.57
CA PRO A 73 7.74 6.63 4.51
C PRO A 73 6.43 6.73 5.28
N VAL A 74 6.53 7.07 6.56
CA VAL A 74 5.39 7.27 7.47
C VAL A 74 5.29 8.75 7.81
N SER A 75 4.07 9.30 7.82
CA SER A 75 3.80 10.59 8.47
C SER A 75 2.52 10.55 9.31
N ALA A 76 2.36 11.57 10.16
CA ALA A 76 1.14 11.77 10.91
C ALA A 76 -0.02 12.17 9.97
N PRO A 77 -1.28 11.86 10.30
CA PRO A 77 -2.43 12.12 9.42
C PRO A 77 -2.66 13.61 9.13
N ASP A 78 -2.22 14.47 10.03
CA ASP A 78 -2.25 15.93 9.93
C ASP A 78 -1.04 16.51 9.18
N GLU A 79 -0.01 15.69 8.91
CA GLU A 79 1.19 16.05 8.15
C GLU A 79 1.40 15.22 6.87
N PRO A 80 0.40 15.10 5.97
CA PRO A 80 0.58 14.40 4.69
C PRO A 80 1.60 15.10 3.78
N ASP A 81 1.79 16.42 3.94
CA ASP A 81 2.72 17.20 3.12
C ASP A 81 4.18 16.75 3.29
N ALA A 82 4.52 16.16 4.44
CA ALA A 82 5.83 15.57 4.70
C ALA A 82 6.13 14.38 3.77
N LEU A 83 5.12 13.62 3.34
CA LEU A 83 5.30 12.55 2.36
C LEU A 83 5.66 13.11 0.98
N HIS A 84 5.19 14.30 0.63
CA HIS A 84 5.44 14.91 -0.68
C HIS A 84 6.87 15.39 -0.88
N SER A 85 7.51 15.86 0.19
CA SER A 85 8.91 16.24 0.17
C SER A 85 9.85 15.05 0.37
N HIS A 86 9.31 13.85 0.64
CA HIS A 86 10.11 12.68 0.91
C HIS A 86 10.80 12.16 -0.38
N PRO A 87 12.13 11.96 -0.39
CA PRO A 87 12.87 11.55 -1.59
C PRO A 87 12.44 10.21 -2.20
N ILE A 88 11.85 9.32 -1.41
CA ILE A 88 11.31 8.04 -1.90
C ILE A 88 10.05 8.26 -2.76
N CYS A 89 9.25 9.28 -2.44
CA CYS A 89 7.96 9.57 -3.09
C CYS A 89 8.12 10.41 -4.37
N ALA A 90 9.26 11.07 -4.55
CA ALA A 90 9.58 11.81 -5.75
C ALA A 90 10.12 10.84 -6.82
N LEU A 91 9.30 10.52 -7.82
CA LEU A 91 9.81 9.97 -9.07
C LEU A 91 10.00 11.13 -10.05
N GLU A 92 11.22 11.31 -10.52
CA GLU A 92 11.50 12.15 -11.69
C GLU A 92 11.29 11.28 -12.93
N LEU A 93 10.08 11.29 -13.48
CA LEU A 93 9.89 10.84 -14.85
C LEU A 93 10.52 11.91 -15.75
N ALA A 94 11.70 11.62 -16.29
CA ALA A 94 12.30 12.41 -17.37
C ALA A 94 11.46 12.20 -18.64
N VAL A 95 10.32 12.87 -18.70
CA VAL A 95 9.63 13.13 -19.97
C VAL A 95 10.47 14.21 -20.63
N GLU A 96 11.01 13.96 -21.82
CA GLU A 96 11.73 15.01 -22.54
C GLU A 96 10.79 16.23 -22.65
N PRO A 97 11.20 17.39 -22.12
CA PRO A 97 10.34 18.55 -22.17
C PRO A 97 10.12 18.92 -23.64
N SER A 98 8.87 18.98 -24.07
CA SER A 98 8.49 19.78 -25.24
C SER A 98 9.09 21.17 -25.05
N GLU A 99 9.69 21.76 -26.10
CA GLU A 99 10.26 23.11 -26.00
C GLU A 99 9.24 24.09 -25.40
N GLY A 100 9.52 24.57 -24.18
CA GLY A 100 8.66 25.50 -23.44
C GLY A 100 7.85 24.89 -22.29
N ASP A 101 7.84 23.57 -22.13
CA ASP A 101 7.14 22.89 -21.02
C ASP A 101 8.10 22.53 -19.88
N THR A 102 7.90 23.16 -18.73
CA THR A 102 8.34 22.61 -17.44
C THR A 102 7.42 21.45 -17.06
N LEU A 103 7.50 20.32 -17.78
CA LEU A 103 6.70 19.13 -17.47
C LEU A 103 7.23 18.44 -16.20
N SER A 104 6.76 19.00 -15.08
CA SER A 104 6.21 18.37 -13.89
C SER A 104 6.66 16.94 -13.59
N GLN A 105 7.36 16.80 -12.46
CA GLN A 105 7.57 15.53 -11.75
C GLN A 105 6.24 14.77 -11.60
N ALA A 106 6.07 13.68 -12.34
CA ALA A 106 4.89 12.82 -12.21
C ALA A 106 5.06 11.87 -11.02
N ARG A 107 4.15 11.98 -10.04
CA ARG A 107 4.17 11.20 -8.80
C ARG A 107 3.46 9.86 -9.00
N LEU A 108 4.21 8.77 -9.00
CA LEU A 108 3.67 7.40 -9.04
C LEU A 108 3.49 6.83 -7.63
N TRP A 109 2.81 7.59 -6.77
CA TRP A 109 2.54 7.22 -5.38
C TRP A 109 1.11 7.61 -4.99
N ALA A 110 0.47 6.76 -4.20
CA ALA A 110 -0.79 7.04 -3.51
C ALA A 110 -0.58 7.12 -2.00
N THR A 111 -1.40 7.91 -1.32
CA THR A 111 -1.46 7.96 0.15
C THR A 111 -2.35 6.84 0.65
N LEU A 112 -1.85 6.04 1.60
CA LEU A 112 -2.60 4.98 2.27
C LEU A 112 -2.88 5.39 3.71
N PRO A 113 -4.13 5.74 4.05
CA PRO A 113 -4.54 5.98 5.42
C PRO A 113 -4.56 4.67 6.20
N LEU A 114 -3.85 4.63 7.33
CA LEU A 114 -3.72 3.45 8.17
C LEU A 114 -4.08 3.79 9.62
N THR A 115 -5.05 3.08 10.17
CA THR A 115 -5.33 3.05 11.61
C THR A 115 -4.77 1.76 12.20
N VAL A 116 -3.92 1.86 13.22
CA VAL A 116 -3.34 0.72 13.93
C VAL A 116 -3.83 0.70 15.37
N THR A 117 -4.51 -0.36 15.77
CA THR A 117 -4.99 -0.59 17.13
C THR A 117 -4.23 -1.74 17.78
N ASN A 118 -3.54 -1.48 18.88
CA ASN A 118 -2.88 -2.53 19.66
C ASN A 118 -3.80 -3.05 20.76
N THR A 119 -4.30 -4.28 20.58
CA THR A 119 -5.17 -4.93 21.59
C THR A 119 -4.41 -5.75 22.63
N THR A 120 -3.09 -5.80 22.51
CA THR A 120 -2.22 -6.58 23.41
C THR A 120 -1.80 -5.75 24.64
N PRO A 121 -1.41 -6.41 25.75
CA PRO A 121 -1.04 -5.70 26.98
C PRO A 121 0.34 -5.02 26.92
N GLU A 122 1.12 -5.26 25.86
CA GLU A 122 2.47 -4.72 25.69
C GLU A 122 2.54 -3.80 24.46
N PRO A 123 3.43 -2.80 24.45
CA PRO A 123 3.75 -2.07 23.23
C PRO A 123 4.21 -3.02 22.13
N ARG A 124 3.82 -2.72 20.88
CA ARG A 124 4.18 -3.53 19.72
C ARG A 124 4.81 -2.66 18.64
N GLU A 125 5.93 -3.14 18.12
CA GLU A 125 6.58 -2.57 16.96
C GLU A 125 6.04 -3.25 15.69
N VAL A 126 5.51 -2.46 14.77
CA VAL A 126 5.06 -2.92 13.45
C VAL A 126 6.19 -2.68 12.46
N SER A 127 6.96 -3.73 12.25
CA SER A 127 8.04 -3.73 11.26
C SER A 127 7.55 -4.00 9.83
N LYS A 128 6.32 -4.52 9.69
CA LYS A 128 5.82 -5.04 8.44
C LYS A 128 4.30 -5.13 8.40
N ILE A 129 3.70 -4.77 7.27
CA ILE A 129 2.26 -4.79 7.02
C ILE A 129 2.01 -5.53 5.71
N MET A 130 1.08 -6.48 5.72
CA MET A 130 0.68 -7.23 4.53
C MET A 130 -0.75 -6.87 4.16
N LEU A 131 -0.99 -6.52 2.89
CA LEU A 131 -2.29 -6.08 2.39
C LEU A 131 -2.67 -6.87 1.14
N PRO A 132 -3.93 -7.28 0.98
CA PRO A 132 -4.41 -7.87 -0.27
C PRO A 132 -4.60 -6.76 -1.31
N THR A 133 -3.69 -6.68 -2.29
CA THR A 133 -3.70 -5.62 -3.33
C THR A 133 -5.02 -5.55 -4.08
N ALA A 134 -5.67 -6.69 -4.29
CA ALA A 134 -6.96 -6.82 -4.97
C ALA A 134 -8.12 -6.08 -4.29
N SER A 135 -7.97 -5.79 -3.00
CA SER A 135 -8.97 -5.08 -2.20
C SER A 135 -8.58 -3.63 -1.95
N LEU A 136 -7.48 -3.14 -2.53
CA LEU A 136 -7.14 -1.72 -2.45
C LEU A 136 -7.63 -1.02 -3.71
N GLU A 137 -8.55 -0.08 -3.52
CA GLU A 137 -9.03 0.79 -4.59
C GLU A 137 -8.34 2.15 -4.53
N LEU A 138 -8.37 2.88 -5.64
CA LEU A 138 -7.81 4.23 -5.74
C LEU A 138 -8.91 5.28 -5.69
N TYR A 139 -8.62 6.40 -5.04
CA TYR A 139 -9.53 7.52 -4.85
C TYR A 139 -8.80 8.82 -5.13
N ARG A 140 -9.49 9.78 -5.77
CA ARG A 140 -9.05 11.16 -5.84
C ARG A 140 -9.45 11.86 -4.55
N HIS A 141 -8.51 12.56 -3.91
CA HIS A 141 -8.80 13.34 -2.72
C HIS A 141 -9.74 14.52 -3.05
N PRO A 142 -10.74 14.83 -2.20
CA PRO A 142 -11.76 15.85 -2.52
C PRO A 142 -11.20 17.27 -2.69
N THR A 143 -10.12 17.60 -1.98
CA THR A 143 -9.63 18.99 -1.86
C THR A 143 -8.17 19.15 -2.28
N ARG A 144 -7.52 18.08 -2.75
CA ARG A 144 -6.10 18.08 -3.10
C ARG A 144 -5.87 17.27 -4.37
N ASP A 145 -4.87 17.64 -5.15
CA ASP A 145 -4.44 16.87 -6.32
C ASP A 145 -3.60 15.67 -5.88
N GLU A 146 -4.25 14.76 -5.16
CA GLU A 146 -3.65 13.58 -4.56
C GLU A 146 -4.48 12.33 -4.87
N ILE A 147 -3.77 11.20 -5.02
CA ILE A 147 -4.37 9.88 -5.13
C ILE A 147 -4.26 9.22 -3.77
N TRP A 148 -5.36 8.78 -3.21
CA TRP A 148 -5.43 7.99 -2.00
C TRP A 148 -5.82 6.55 -2.33
N THR A 149 -5.48 5.61 -1.45
CA THR A 149 -6.02 4.26 -1.49
C THR A 149 -7.26 4.15 -0.59
N SER A 150 -7.89 2.97 -0.60
CA SER A 150 -8.78 2.52 0.47
C SER A 150 -8.20 2.76 1.87
N THR A 151 -9.09 3.01 2.85
CA THR A 151 -8.70 3.15 4.26
C THR A 151 -8.42 1.79 4.88
N VAL A 152 -7.29 1.66 5.56
CA VAL A 152 -6.86 0.41 6.19
C VAL A 152 -6.96 0.50 7.71
N HIS A 153 -7.59 -0.50 8.33
CA HIS A 153 -7.63 -0.67 9.78
C HIS A 153 -6.92 -1.96 10.16
N MET A 154 -5.88 -1.87 10.98
CA MET A 154 -5.09 -2.99 11.43
C MET A 154 -5.18 -3.14 12.93
N ARG A 155 -5.61 -4.32 13.39
CA ARG A 155 -5.71 -4.68 14.79
C ARG A 155 -4.62 -5.68 15.15
N LEU A 156 -3.70 -5.30 16.03
CA LEU A 156 -2.63 -6.18 16.50
C LEU A 156 -3.19 -7.11 17.58
N LEU A 157 -3.16 -8.42 17.30
CA LEU A 157 -3.70 -9.48 18.16
C LEU A 157 -2.61 -10.17 18.97
N GLY A 158 -1.37 -10.14 18.47
CA GLY A 158 -0.22 -10.75 19.13
C GLY A 158 1.11 -10.32 18.49
N PRO A 159 2.25 -10.88 18.92
CA PRO A 159 3.57 -10.52 18.39
C PRO A 159 3.73 -10.74 16.88
N ASN A 160 3.02 -11.71 16.31
CA ASN A 160 3.08 -12.08 14.90
C ASN A 160 1.69 -12.17 14.26
N GLU A 161 0.67 -11.61 14.91
CA GLU A 161 -0.72 -11.78 14.48
C GLU A 161 -1.40 -10.42 14.41
N ALA A 162 -1.97 -10.13 13.25
CA ALA A 162 -2.76 -8.94 13.02
C ALA A 162 -3.97 -9.26 12.13
N GLU A 163 -5.06 -8.55 12.38
CA GLU A 163 -6.24 -8.54 11.54
C GLU A 163 -6.30 -7.22 10.78
N VAL A 164 -6.52 -7.28 9.47
CA VAL A 164 -6.64 -6.11 8.60
C VAL A 164 -8.03 -6.05 8.01
N ALA A 165 -8.73 -4.94 8.24
CA ALA A 165 -9.96 -4.59 7.55
C ALA A 165 -9.66 -3.45 6.57
N ILE A 166 -10.28 -3.53 5.39
CA ILE A 166 -10.20 -2.49 4.37
C ILE A 166 -11.60 -1.92 4.19
N GLU A 167 -11.69 -0.59 4.22
CA GLU A 167 -12.92 0.16 3.99
C GLU A 167 -12.75 1.01 2.72
N ASP A 168 -13.83 1.68 2.32
CA ASP A 168 -13.75 2.64 1.22
C ASP A 168 -12.72 3.74 1.49
N GLY A 169 -12.47 4.53 0.44
CA GLY A 169 -11.59 5.69 0.50
C GLY A 169 -12.03 6.72 1.54
N PRO A 170 -11.20 7.76 1.74
CA PRO A 170 -11.50 8.84 2.67
C PRO A 170 -12.84 9.50 2.39
N ALA A 171 -13.44 10.08 3.43
CA ALA A 171 -14.70 10.81 3.30
C ALA A 171 -14.61 11.90 2.21
N GLY A 172 -15.53 11.85 1.25
CA GLY A 172 -15.57 12.76 0.11
C GLY A 172 -14.62 12.41 -1.05
N GLY A 173 -13.80 11.36 -0.94
CA GLY A 173 -12.97 10.87 -2.03
C GLY A 173 -13.78 10.29 -3.18
N GLU A 174 -13.40 10.62 -4.41
CA GLU A 174 -14.02 10.07 -5.62
C GLU A 174 -13.26 8.83 -6.07
N ALA A 175 -13.92 7.69 -6.21
CA ALA A 175 -13.28 6.46 -6.66
C ALA A 175 -12.77 6.59 -8.11
N ILE A 176 -11.52 6.22 -8.33
CA ILE A 176 -10.87 6.23 -9.63
C ILE A 176 -11.11 4.88 -10.29
N ALA A 177 -11.81 4.87 -11.42
CA ALA A 177 -11.89 3.67 -12.25
C ALA A 177 -10.50 3.37 -12.85
N HIS A 178 -10.04 2.12 -12.70
CA HIS A 178 -8.79 1.67 -13.30
C HIS A 178 -8.98 0.29 -13.93
N SER A 179 -8.14 -0.01 -14.92
CA SER A 179 -8.08 -1.34 -15.56
C SER A 179 -9.41 -1.85 -16.14
N GLY A 180 -10.26 -0.96 -16.68
CA GLY A 180 -11.55 -1.34 -17.28
C GLY A 180 -12.58 -1.89 -16.29
N ARG A 181 -12.35 -1.75 -14.98
CA ARG A 181 -13.34 -2.05 -13.94
C ARG A 181 -14.05 -0.75 -13.54
N PRO A 182 -15.39 -0.76 -13.39
CA PRO A 182 -16.08 0.36 -12.76
C PRO A 182 -15.59 0.50 -11.33
N ALA A 183 -15.63 1.72 -10.79
CA ALA A 183 -15.40 1.96 -9.37
C ALA A 183 -16.25 0.98 -8.56
N GLN A 184 -15.59 0.09 -7.82
CA GLN A 184 -16.29 -0.83 -6.92
C GLN A 184 -16.49 -0.13 -5.59
N THR A 185 -17.75 -0.06 -5.14
CA THR A 185 -18.04 0.11 -3.71
C THR A 185 -17.61 -1.17 -3.01
N HIS A 186 -16.75 -1.08 -2.00
CA HIS A 186 -16.33 -2.27 -1.26
C HIS A 186 -17.55 -2.96 -0.65
N GLU A 187 -17.70 -4.27 -0.86
CA GLU A 187 -18.63 -5.06 -0.05
C GLU A 187 -18.15 -5.02 1.41
N PRO A 188 -19.06 -4.88 2.38
CA PRO A 188 -18.67 -4.70 3.77
C PRO A 188 -17.86 -5.89 4.30
N ARG A 189 -16.62 -5.56 4.69
CA ARG A 189 -15.76 -6.23 5.69
C ARG A 189 -15.39 -7.68 5.40
N ARG A 190 -14.41 -7.87 4.51
CA ARG A 190 -13.50 -9.02 4.63
C ARG A 190 -12.34 -8.64 5.54
N ALA A 191 -12.35 -9.12 6.78
CA ALA A 191 -11.20 -9.05 7.66
C ALA A 191 -10.17 -10.11 7.23
N TYR A 192 -8.94 -9.70 7.01
CA TYR A 192 -7.83 -10.56 6.63
C TYR A 192 -6.94 -10.78 7.86
N THR A 193 -6.87 -12.01 8.33
CA THR A 193 -5.97 -12.38 9.43
C THR A 193 -4.63 -12.83 8.86
N PHE A 194 -3.54 -12.22 9.34
CA PHE A 194 -2.20 -12.55 8.93
C PHE A 194 -1.39 -13.07 10.11
N LEU A 195 -0.83 -14.26 9.95
CA LEU A 195 0.09 -14.88 10.91
C LEU A 195 1.51 -14.92 10.33
N HIS A 196 2.43 -14.24 11.00
CA HIS A 196 3.82 -14.15 10.58
C HIS A 196 4.71 -15.14 11.35
N ALA A 197 4.60 -16.44 11.04
CA ALA A 197 5.32 -17.51 11.73
C ALA A 197 6.47 -18.13 10.90
N TYR A 198 7.16 -17.36 10.05
CA TYR A 198 8.17 -17.90 9.13
C TYR A 198 9.31 -18.63 9.85
N ARG A 199 9.96 -17.99 10.84
CA ARG A 199 11.11 -18.59 11.57
C ARG A 199 10.74 -19.84 12.35
N ALA A 200 9.61 -19.82 13.06
CA ALA A 200 9.13 -20.94 13.86
C ALA A 200 8.76 -22.17 13.02
N LYS A 201 8.26 -21.97 11.79
CA LYS A 201 7.85 -23.06 10.92
C LYS A 201 8.96 -23.59 9.99
N THR A 202 9.98 -22.79 9.69
CA THR A 202 11.10 -23.22 8.82
C THR A 202 12.21 -23.95 9.57
N GLY A 203 12.18 -23.97 10.90
CA GLY A 203 13.29 -24.49 11.71
C GLY A 203 14.56 -23.63 11.64
N LEU A 204 14.49 -22.44 11.02
CA LEU A 204 15.60 -21.47 10.94
C LEU A 204 15.86 -20.75 12.28
N GLU A 205 15.15 -21.11 13.35
CA GLU A 205 15.46 -20.67 14.72
C GLU A 205 16.82 -21.21 15.19
N HIS A 206 17.34 -22.25 14.52
CA HIS A 206 18.64 -22.85 14.78
C HIS A 206 19.62 -22.69 13.60
N GLY A 207 19.95 -21.44 13.26
CA GLY A 207 21.22 -21.08 12.59
C GLY A 207 21.27 -21.20 11.06
N PHE A 208 21.80 -20.15 10.42
CA PHE A 208 23.19 -20.10 9.93
C PHE A 208 23.73 -18.67 10.11
#